data_AF-A0A7C3G553-F1
#
_entry.id   AF-A0A7C3G553-F1
#
_cell.length_a   1.000
_cell.length_b   1.000
_cell.length_c   1.000
_cell.angle_alpha   90.00
_cell.angle_beta   90.00
_cell.angle_gamma   90.00
#
_symmetry.space_group_name_H-M   'P 1'
#
loop_
_entity.id
_entity.type
_entity.pdbx_description
1 polymer ?
#
loop_
_entity_poly.entity_id
_entity_poly.type
_entity_poly.pdbx_seq_one_letter_code
_entity_poly.pdbx_strand_id
1 'polypeptide(L)' 'MRFVDIKNKHNWATEELIAYDNASIAEQDERGKITAAEKKGKMEIAQAMKKGGEPIDKIIRYTNLTREEIDKL' A
#
# COMPACT_ATOMS: atom_id res chain seq x y z
N MET A 1 23.98 15.57 0.17
CA MET A 1 24.06 15.09 1.57
C MET A 1 23.83 16.28 2.49
N ARG A 2 22.66 16.39 3.14
CA ARG A 2 22.34 17.48 4.09
C ARG A 2 21.72 16.87 5.35
N PHE A 3 22.56 16.24 6.16
CA PHE A 3 22.18 15.64 7.46
C PHE A 3 22.65 16.49 8.65
N VAL A 4 23.06 17.75 8.45
CA VAL A 4 23.78 18.51 9.49
C VAL A 4 22.93 19.58 10.19
N ASP A 5 21.80 20.02 9.62
CA ASP A 5 21.12 21.23 10.12
C ASP A 5 19.96 21.02 11.11
N ILE A 6 19.48 19.80 11.34
CA ILE A 6 18.31 19.58 12.24
C ILE A 6 18.73 19.35 13.71
N LYS A 7 20.02 19.09 13.96
CA LYS A 7 20.50 18.69 15.29
C LYS A 7 20.59 19.84 16.31
N ASN A 8 20.41 21.10 15.89
CA ASN A 8 20.77 22.25 16.71
C ASN A 8 19.57 23.12 17.17
N LYS A 9 18.31 22.70 16.94
CA LYS A 9 17.14 23.54 17.26
C LYS A 9 16.13 22.94 18.24
N HIS A 10 16.20 21.65 18.53
CA HIS A 10 15.35 21.03 19.54
C HIS A 10 16.20 20.12 20.43
N ASN A 11 16.32 20.50 21.70
CA ASN A 11 17.02 19.76 22.74
C ASN A 11 16.15 18.57 23.22
N TRP A 12 15.84 17.65 22.31
CA TRP A 12 15.16 16.39 22.60
C TRP A 12 16.14 15.27 22.97
N ALA A 13 15.78 14.49 23.98
CA ALA A 13 16.51 13.29 24.35
C ALA A 13 16.35 12.22 23.26
N THR A 14 17.43 11.48 22.99
CA THR A 14 17.54 10.48 21.92
C THR A 14 16.41 9.43 21.91
N GLU A 15 15.77 9.17 23.06
CA GLU A 15 14.65 8.23 23.18
C GLU A 15 13.33 8.73 22.55
N GLU A 16 13.03 10.03 22.61
CA GLU A 16 11.79 10.56 22.01
C GLU A 16 11.86 10.61 20.47
N LEU A 17 13.08 10.75 19.94
CA LEU A 17 13.43 10.61 18.52
C LEU A 17 13.04 9.25 17.95
N ILE A 18 13.41 8.20 18.67
CA ILE A 18 13.22 6.80 18.26
C ILE A 18 11.74 6.40 18.36
N ALA A 19 11.03 6.92 19.36
CA ALA A 19 9.59 6.69 19.51
C ALA A 19 8.79 7.29 18.35
N TYR A 20 9.16 8.49 17.87
CA TYR A 20 8.48 9.14 16.75
C TYR A 20 8.71 8.40 15.41
N ASP A 21 9.96 8.03 15.12
CA ASP A 21 10.28 7.26 13.91
C ASP A 21 9.62 5.87 13.91
N ASN A 22 9.61 5.16 15.05
CA ASN A 22 8.95 3.86 15.16
C ASN A 22 7.43 3.94 14.99
N ALA A 23 6.78 4.98 15.52
CA ALA A 23 5.34 5.17 15.35
C ALA A 23 4.97 5.45 13.89
N SER A 24 5.78 6.24 13.18
CA SER A 24 5.55 6.56 11.76
C SER A 24 5.76 5.33 10.85
N ILE A 25 6.71 4.45 11.17
CA ILE A 25 6.95 3.20 10.43
C ILE A 25 5.80 2.22 10.66
N ALA A 26 5.35 2.08 11.91
CA ALA A 26 4.23 1.18 12.24
C ALA A 26 2.93 1.59 11.54
N GLU A 27 2.62 2.88 11.47
CA GLU A 27 1.43 3.38 10.77
C GLU A 27 1.51 3.16 9.25
N GLN A 28 2.69 3.33 8.65
CA GLN A 28 2.90 3.03 7.22
C GLN A 28 2.79 1.54 6.92
N ASP A 29 3.31 0.67 7.79
CA ASP A 29 3.22 -0.78 7.63
C ASP A 29 1.79 -1.30 7.79
N GLU A 30 1.02 -0.77 8.74
CA GLU A 30 -0.41 -1.12 8.87
C GLU A 30 -1.21 -0.69 7.65
N ARG A 31 -1.01 0.54 7.16
CA ARG A 31 -1.62 1.01 5.90
C ARG A 31 -1.19 0.17 4.70
N GLY A 32 0.07 -0.24 4.65
CA GLY A 32 0.61 -1.13 3.61
C GLY A 32 -0.03 -2.50 3.62
N LYS A 33 -0.23 -3.10 4.82
CA LYS A 33 -0.91 -4.40 4.99
C LYS A 33 -2.37 -4.36 4.56
N ILE A 34 -3.10 -3.30 4.92
CA ILE A 34 -4.50 -3.11 4.51
C ILE A 34 -4.58 -3.00 2.99
N THR A 35 -3.73 -2.16 2.38
CA THR A 35 -3.71 -1.95 0.93
C THR A 35 -3.37 -3.24 0.18
N ALA A 36 -2.43 -4.04 0.69
CA ALA A 36 -2.07 -5.34 0.11
C ALA A 36 -3.22 -6.36 0.19
N ALA A 37 -3.93 -6.40 1.32
CA ALA A 37 -5.09 -7.28 1.50
C ALA A 37 -6.25 -6.90 0.56
N GLU A 38 -6.54 -5.60 0.42
CA GLU A 38 -7.54 -5.10 -0.52
C GLU A 38 -7.17 -5.43 -1.97
N LYS A 39 -5.90 -5.26 -2.35
CA LYS A 39 -5.43 -5.62 -3.69
C LYS A 39 -5.56 -7.11 -3.95
N LYS A 40 -5.23 -7.96 -2.98
CA LYS A 40 -5.38 -9.41 -3.10
C LYS A 40 -6.84 -9.83 -3.31
N GLY A 41 -7.77 -9.27 -2.53
CA GLY A 41 -9.20 -9.54 -2.70
C GLY A 41 -9.73 -9.14 -4.09
N LYS A 42 -9.29 -7.98 -4.61
CA LYS A 42 -9.63 -7.53 -5.97
C LYS A 42 -9.11 -8.47 -7.06
N MET A 43 -7.89 -9.00 -6.89
CA MET A 43 -7.30 -9.98 -7.83
C MET A 43 -8.05 -11.31 -7.82
N GLU A 44 -8.48 -11.80 -6.65
CA GLU A 44 -9.27 -13.03 -6.54
C GLU A 44 -10.65 -12.89 -7.22
N ILE A 45 -11.33 -11.75 -7.02
CA ILE A 45 -12.60 -11.43 -7.69
C ILE A 45 -12.40 -11.35 -9.21
N ALA A 46 -11.38 -10.63 -9.67
CA ALA A 46 -11.08 -10.53 -11.09
C ALA A 46 -10.77 -11.88 -11.74
N GLN A 47 -10.05 -12.76 -11.03
CA GLN A 47 -9.75 -14.10 -11.52
C GLN A 47 -11.02 -14.97 -11.61
N ALA A 48 -11.91 -14.89 -10.61
CA ALA A 48 -13.18 -15.59 -10.63
C ALA A 48 -14.08 -15.11 -11.78
N MET A 49 -14.17 -13.79 -12.00
CA MET A 49 -14.93 -13.20 -13.10
C MET A 49 -14.36 -13.59 -14.48
N LYS A 50 -13.03 -13.55 -14.64
CA LYS A 50 -12.35 -13.97 -15.87
C LYS A 50 -12.61 -15.44 -16.19
N LYS A 51 -12.53 -16.32 -15.18
CA LYS A 51 -12.88 -17.75 -15.31
C LYS A 51 -14.36 -17.97 -15.65
N GLY A 52 -15.24 -17.09 -15.17
CA GLY A 52 -16.66 -17.07 -15.51
C GLY A 52 -16.98 -16.55 -16.91
N GLY A 53 -15.98 -16.09 -17.68
CA GLY A 53 -16.17 -15.55 -19.03
C GLY A 53 -16.72 -14.12 -19.04
N GLU A 54 -16.64 -13.39 -17.93
CA GLU A 54 -17.09 -12.01 -17.87
C GLU A 54 -16.21 -11.10 -18.75
N PRO A 55 -16.79 -10.06 -19.39
CA PRO A 55 -16.02 -9.11 -20.19
C PRO A 55 -14.98 -8.37 -19.35
N ILE A 56 -13.78 -8.16 -19.90
CA ILE A 56 -12.69 -7.44 -19.24
C ILE A 56 -13.14 -6.05 -18.77
N ASP A 57 -13.92 -5.32 -19.58
CA ASP A 57 -14.45 -3.99 -19.20
C ASP A 57 -15.31 -4.01 -17.93
N LYS A 58 -16.07 -5.10 -17.72
CA LYS A 58 -16.85 -5.30 -16.50
C LYS A 58 -15.92 -5.55 -15.33
N ILE A 59 -14.91 -6.42 -15.49
CA ILE A 59 -13.93 -6.73 -14.45
C ILE A 59 -13.17 -5.48 -14.00
N ILE A 60 -12.76 -4.62 -14.95
CA ILE A 60 -12.13 -3.32 -14.67
C ILE A 60 -13.05 -2.44 -13.82
N ARG A 61 -14.33 -2.31 -14.21
CA ARG A 61 -15.30 -1.48 -13.46
C ARG A 61 -15.51 -1.92 -12.02
N TYR A 62 -15.49 -3.22 -11.74
CA TYR A 62 -15.77 -3.75 -10.40
C TYR A 62 -14.53 -3.88 -9.52
N THR A 63 -13.36 -4.14 -10.10
CA THR A 63 -12.12 -4.38 -9.34
C THR A 63 -11.15 -3.20 -9.37
N ASN A 64 -11.37 -2.24 -10.28
CA ASN A 64 -10.51 -1.10 -10.54
C ASN A 64 -9.07 -1.49 -10.91
N LEU A 65 -8.88 -2.74 -11.37
CA LEU A 65 -7.62 -3.24 -11.92
C LEU A 65 -7.47 -2.80 -13.37
N THR A 66 -6.23 -2.69 -13.83
CA THR A 66 -5.98 -2.41 -15.24
C THR A 66 -6.22 -3.64 -16.11
N ARG A 67 -6.46 -3.44 -17.41
CA ARG A 67 -6.53 -4.55 -18.38
C ARG A 67 -5.29 -5.44 -18.30
N GLU A 68 -4.12 -4.85 -18.16
CA GLU A 68 -2.84 -5.58 -18.06
C GLU A 68 -2.76 -6.46 -16.81
N GLU A 69 -3.26 -5.97 -15.67
CA GLU A 69 -3.34 -6.76 -14.44
C GLU A 69 -4.31 -7.94 -14.62
N ILE A 70 -5.44 -7.72 -15.27
CA ILE A 70 -6.45 -8.75 -15.54
C ILE A 70 -5.96 -9.78 -16.58
N ASP A 71 -5.22 -9.35 -17.61
CA ASP A 71 -4.69 -10.26 -18.63
C ASP A 71 -3.63 -11.21 -18.05
N LYS A 72 -2.90 -10.77 -17.01
CA LYS A 72 -1.91 -11.59 -16.29
C LYS A 72 -2.49 -12.57 -15.26
N LEU A 73 -3.79 -12.50 -14.95
CA LEU A 73 -4.52 -13.43 -14.06
C LEU A 73 -4.83 -14.78 -14.70
#